data_AF-A0A7S3E1I6-F1
#
_entry.id   AF-A0A7S3E1I6-F1
#
_cell.length_a   1.000
_cell.length_b   1.000
_cell.length_c   1.000
_cell.angle_alpha   90.00
_cell.angle_beta   90.00
_cell.angle_gamma   90.00
#
_symmetry.space_group_name_H-M   'P 1'
#
loop_
_entity.id
_entity.type
_entity.pdbx_description
1 polymer ?
#
loop_
_entity_poly.entity_id
_entity_poly.type
_entity_poly.pdbx_seq_one_letter_code
_entity_poly.pdbx_strand_id
1 'polypeptide(L)'
;DRLDPLPAAVVKEVISRELLNGAPIESAFTDFEDVPLGSASVAQVHKATLKSGKVVAVKVMRPFIEPKLRGDVKNIIKFAKAFEDLLPLDYYLVFTEIAERMEDELDFR
;
A
#
# COMPACT_ATOMS: atom_id res chain seq x y z
N ASP A 1 -13.26 8.75 0.29
CA ASP A 1 -11.96 9.00 0.94
C ASP A 1 -11.76 8.28 2.28
N ARG A 2 -12.55 7.25 2.63
CA ARG A 2 -12.28 6.41 3.81
C ARG A 2 -12.51 4.96 3.41
N LEU A 3 -11.43 4.29 3.01
CA LEU A 3 -11.44 2.84 2.91
C LEU A 3 -11.43 2.28 4.32
N ASP A 4 -12.36 1.38 4.63
CA ASP A 4 -12.44 0.79 5.95
C ASP A 4 -11.08 0.20 6.38
N PRO A 5 -10.71 0.35 7.67
CA PRO A 5 -9.56 -0.32 8.23
C PRO A 5 -9.59 -1.81 7.95
N LEU A 6 -8.42 -2.40 7.72
CA LEU A 6 -8.33 -3.85 7.61
C LEU A 6 -8.51 -4.38 9.02
N PRO A 7 -9.14 -5.56 9.18
CA PRO A 7 -9.14 -6.22 10.47
C PRO A 7 -7.71 -6.41 10.96
N ALA A 8 -7.45 -6.13 12.24
CA ALA A 8 -6.10 -6.23 12.82
C ALA A 8 -5.47 -7.62 12.61
N ALA A 9 -6.29 -8.68 12.58
CA ALA A 9 -5.84 -10.04 12.26
C ALA A 9 -5.19 -10.13 10.86
N VAL A 10 -5.77 -9.46 9.85
CA VAL A 10 -5.21 -9.41 8.49
C VAL A 10 -3.89 -8.65 8.47
N VAL A 11 -3.83 -7.51 9.17
CA VAL A 11 -2.62 -6.69 9.28
C VAL A 11 -1.48 -7.49 9.93
N LYS A 12 -1.76 -8.15 11.06
CA LYS A 12 -0.78 -8.99 11.78
C LYS A 12 -0.29 -10.16 10.93
N GLU A 13 -1.18 -10.79 10.15
CA GLU A 13 -0.83 -11.86 9.22
C GLU A 13 0.12 -11.37 8.11
N VAL A 14 -0.14 -10.20 7.53
CA VAL A 14 0.74 -9.59 6.53
C VAL A 14 2.12 -9.32 7.12
N ILE A 15 2.19 -8.68 8.30
CA ILE A 15 3.48 -8.43 8.99
C ILE A 15 4.21 -9.74 9.28
N SER A 16 3.51 -10.73 9.81
CA SER A 16 4.09 -12.04 10.14
C SER A 16 4.74 -12.67 8.91
N ARG A 17 4.00 -12.75 7.80
CA ARG A 17 4.46 -13.38 6.57
C ARG A 17 5.59 -12.61 5.88
N GLU A 18 5.48 -11.29 5.78
CA GLU A 18 6.35 -10.48 4.90
C GLU A 18 7.59 -9.94 5.61
N LEU A 19 7.52 -9.67 6.92
CA LEU A 19 8.63 -9.12 7.69
C LEU A 19 9.26 -10.14 8.64
N LEU A 20 8.46 -11.04 9.21
CA LEU A 20 8.89 -11.92 10.31
C LEU A 20 9.06 -13.39 9.89
N ASN A 21 9.05 -13.71 8.59
CA ASN A 21 9.17 -15.07 8.06
C ASN A 21 8.19 -16.07 8.70
N GLY A 22 6.96 -15.64 8.94
CA GLY A 22 5.89 -16.43 9.57
C GLY A 22 5.95 -16.49 11.10
N ALA A 23 6.90 -15.78 11.75
CA ALA A 23 6.91 -15.68 13.20
C ALA A 23 5.77 -14.78 13.71
N PRO A 24 5.25 -15.02 14.94
CA PRO A 24 4.20 -14.21 15.53
C PRO A 24 4.68 -12.76 15.75
N ILE A 25 3.76 -11.79 15.76
CA ILE A 25 4.09 -10.37 15.86
C ILE A 25 4.82 -10.03 17.18
N GLU A 26 4.51 -10.77 18.23
CA GLU A 26 5.12 -10.72 19.56
C GLU A 26 6.61 -11.13 19.54
N SER A 27 7.10 -11.68 18.44
CA SER A 27 8.53 -11.93 18.24
C SER A 27 9.32 -10.63 18.08
N ALA A 28 8.73 -9.59 17.48
CA ALA A 28 9.38 -8.31 17.18
C ALA A 28 8.87 -7.13 18.03
N PHE A 29 7.60 -7.16 18.42
CA PHE A 29 6.94 -6.07 19.12
C PHE A 29 6.52 -6.48 20.53
N THR A 30 6.67 -5.58 21.51
CA THR A 30 6.12 -5.71 22.87
C THR A 30 4.68 -5.21 22.95
N ASP A 31 4.31 -4.30 22.07
CA ASP A 31 2.96 -3.74 21.96
C ASP A 31 2.67 -3.36 20.50
N PHE A 32 1.43 -3.54 20.06
CA PHE A 32 0.97 -3.19 18.73
C PHE A 32 -0.48 -2.71 18.80
N GLU A 33 -0.74 -1.47 18.37
CA GLU A 33 -2.08 -0.89 18.38
C GLU A 33 -2.90 -1.45 17.22
N ASP A 34 -3.95 -2.21 17.54
CA ASP A 34 -4.87 -2.83 16.56
C ASP A 34 -5.66 -1.79 15.76
N VAL A 35 -5.88 -0.61 16.34
CA VAL A 35 -6.52 0.52 15.66
C VAL A 35 -5.44 1.29 14.89
N PRO A 36 -5.57 1.45 13.56
CA PRO A 36 -4.59 2.22 12.79
C PRO A 36 -4.64 3.70 13.18
N LEU A 37 -3.47 4.34 13.19
CA LEU A 37 -3.34 5.79 13.31
C LEU A 37 -3.95 6.52 12.12
N GLY A 38 -3.99 5.86 10.95
CA GLY A 38 -4.58 6.39 9.73
C GLY A 38 -4.44 5.43 8.54
N SER A 39 -5.15 5.76 7.47
CA SER A 39 -5.02 5.11 6.17
C SER A 39 -4.23 6.00 5.21
N ALA A 40 -3.19 5.45 4.59
CA ALA A 40 -2.61 5.99 3.38
C ALA A 40 -3.31 5.37 2.15
N SER A 41 -3.11 5.96 0.96
CA SER A 41 -3.72 5.53 -0.31
C SER A 41 -3.73 4.00 -0.49
N VAL A 42 -2.58 3.35 -0.32
CA VAL A 42 -2.38 1.90 -0.52
C VAL A 42 -2.07 1.11 0.76
N ALA A 43 -2.05 1.77 1.93
CA ALA A 43 -1.53 1.18 3.18
C ALA A 43 -2.25 1.67 4.44
N GLN A 44 -2.01 1.00 5.56
CA GLN A 44 -2.41 1.43 6.89
C GLN A 44 -1.20 1.63 7.78
N VAL A 45 -1.29 2.56 8.71
CA VAL A 45 -0.19 2.86 9.64
C VAL A 45 -0.65 2.54 11.04
N HIS A 46 0.12 1.71 11.75
CA HIS A 46 -0.12 1.32 13.13
C HIS A 46 1.01 1.81 14.02
N LYS A 47 0.69 2.14 15.27
CA LYS A 47 1.70 2.39 16.30
C LYS A 47 2.11 1.06 16.91
N ALA A 48 3.41 0.88 17.12
CA ALA A 48 3.94 -0.30 17.80
C ALA A 48 5.15 0.05 18.65
N THR A 49 5.47 -0.81 19.60
CA THR A 49 6.68 -0.72 20.42
C THR A 49 7.53 -1.95 20.15
N LEU A 50 8.78 -1.74 19.71
CA LEU A 50 9.74 -2.82 19.50
C LEU A 50 10.17 -3.44 20.83
N LYS A 51 10.70 -4.66 20.80
CA LYS A 51 11.34 -5.29 21.99
C LYS A 51 12.49 -4.49 22.60
N SER A 52 13.11 -3.59 21.85
CA SER A 52 14.10 -2.65 22.36
C SER A 52 13.49 -1.50 23.19
N GLY A 53 12.15 -1.39 23.26
CA GLY A 53 11.43 -0.28 23.89
C GLY A 53 11.20 0.92 22.97
N LYS A 54 11.74 0.91 21.73
CA LYS A 54 11.55 1.99 20.77
C LYS A 54 10.14 1.98 20.19
N VAL A 55 9.44 3.12 20.26
CA VAL A 55 8.14 3.34 19.61
C VAL A 55 8.37 3.59 18.11
N VAL A 56 7.60 2.90 17.27
CA VAL A 56 7.69 2.97 15.81
C VAL A 56 6.30 3.08 15.17
N ALA A 57 6.27 3.63 13.96
CA ALA A 57 5.11 3.55 13.07
C ALA A 57 5.34 2.41 12.07
N VAL A 58 4.40 1.47 12.00
CA VAL A 58 4.44 0.31 11.12
C VAL A 58 3.46 0.55 9.98
N LYS A 59 3.98 0.76 8.76
CA LYS A 59 3.19 0.89 7.54
C LYS A 59 2.98 -0.49 6.93
N VAL A 60 1.73 -0.89 6.75
CA VAL A 60 1.33 -2.21 6.24
C VAL A 60 0.53 -2.01 4.96
N MET A 61 0.99 -2.63 3.87
CA MET A 61 0.31 -2.56 2.58
C MET A 61 -1.01 -3.31 2.63
N ARG A 62 -2.05 -2.77 1.95
CA ARG A 62 -3.30 -3.50 1.80
C ARG A 62 -3.08 -4.71 0.87
N PRO A 63 -3.47 -5.93 1.28
CA PRO A 63 -3.31 -7.08 0.42
C PRO A 63 -4.14 -6.91 -0.86
N PHE A 64 -3.60 -7.40 -1.98
CA PHE A 64 -4.22 -7.37 -3.31
C PHE A 64 -4.41 -5.96 -3.92
N ILE A 65 -3.81 -4.91 -3.35
CA ILE A 65 -3.86 -3.56 -3.93
C ILE A 65 -3.07 -3.50 -5.23
N GLU A 66 -1.91 -4.15 -5.29
CA GLU A 66 -0.96 -4.09 -6.40
C GLU A 66 -1.51 -4.66 -7.72
N PRO A 67 -2.12 -5.87 -7.79
CA PRO A 67 -2.70 -6.38 -9.02
C PRO A 67 -3.88 -5.52 -9.53
N LYS A 68 -4.68 -4.98 -8.62
CA LYS A 68 -5.80 -4.08 -8.97
C LYS A 68 -5.28 -2.77 -9.55
N LEU A 69 -4.33 -2.14 -8.87
CA LEU A 69 -3.76 -0.87 -9.29
C LEU A 69 -3.08 -0.98 -10.67
N ARG A 70 -2.30 -2.04 -10.88
CA ARG A 70 -1.69 -2.32 -12.20
C ARG A 70 -2.72 -2.55 -13.29
N GLY A 71 -3.83 -3.22 -12.98
CA GLY A 71 -4.95 -3.41 -13.92
C GLY A 71 -5.60 -2.08 -14.32
N ASP A 72 -5.86 -1.22 -13.34
CA ASP A 72 -6.48 0.09 -13.55
C ASP A 72 -5.58 1.00 -14.39
N VAL A 73 -4.29 1.10 -14.03
CA VAL A 73 -3.28 1.86 -14.79
C VAL A 73 -3.19 1.37 -16.24
N LYS A 74 -3.14 0.06 -16.46
CA LYS A 74 -3.10 -0.53 -17.80
C LYS A 74 -4.33 -0.16 -18.63
N ASN A 75 -5.51 -0.13 -18.02
CA ASN A 75 -6.76 0.24 -18.70
C ASN A 75 -6.77 1.72 -19.06
N ILE A 76 -6.30 2.59 -18.16
CA ILE A 76 -6.19 4.03 -18.39
C ILE A 76 -5.23 4.32 -19.55
N ILE A 77 -4.06 3.68 -19.58
CA ILE A 77 -3.09 3.84 -20.69
C ILE A 77 -3.70 3.39 -22.02
N LYS A 78 -4.42 2.27 -22.05
CA LYS A 78 -5.10 1.80 -23.26
C LYS A 78 -6.17 2.78 -23.74
N PHE A 79 -6.95 3.34 -22.81
CA PHE A 79 -7.97 4.33 -23.13
C PHE A 79 -7.32 5.62 -23.65
N ALA A 80 -6.27 6.11 -23.00
CA ALA A 80 -5.55 7.30 -23.44
C ALA A 80 -5.01 7.15 -24.87
N LYS A 81 -4.41 6.01 -25.21
CA LYS A 81 -3.98 5.72 -26.59
C LYS A 81 -5.12 5.67 -27.60
N ALA A 82 -6.29 5.18 -27.20
CA ALA A 82 -7.43 5.07 -28.11
C ALA A 82 -8.07 6.43 -28.45
N PHE A 83 -7.80 7.47 -27.66
CA PHE A 83 -8.36 8.82 -27.80
C PHE A 83 -7.28 9.90 -27.96
N GLU A 84 -6.06 9.51 -28.35
CA GLU A 84 -4.89 10.38 -28.49
C GLU A 84 -5.16 11.56 -29.45
N ASP A 85 -5.90 11.32 -30.53
CA ASP A 85 -6.26 12.34 -31.53
C ASP A 85 -7.41 13.28 -31.11
N LEU A 86 -8.15 12.95 -30.04
CA LEU A 86 -9.35 13.70 -29.62
C LEU A 86 -9.04 14.74 -28.53
N LEU A 87 -7.87 14.63 -27.89
CA LEU A 87 -7.55 15.36 -26.67
C LEU A 87 -6.29 16.25 -26.87
N PRO A 88 -6.35 17.56 -26.56
CA PRO A 88 -5.25 18.51 -26.80
C PRO A 88 -4.09 18.41 -25.80
N LEU A 89 -4.04 17.35 -24.98
CA LEU A 89 -2.98 17.08 -24.00
C LEU A 89 -2.41 15.70 -24.29
N ASP A 90 -1.09 15.52 -24.17
CA ASP A 90 -0.48 14.18 -24.18
C ASP A 90 -0.81 13.46 -22.86
N TYR A 91 -2.02 12.93 -22.79
CA TYR A 91 -2.51 12.15 -21.66
C TYR A 91 -1.70 10.86 -21.47
N TYR A 92 -1.09 10.34 -22.54
CA TYR A 92 -0.24 9.18 -22.44
C TYR A 92 0.99 9.47 -21.57
N LEU A 93 1.66 10.60 -21.77
CA LEU A 93 2.79 11.02 -20.94
C LEU A 93 2.37 11.21 -19.48
N VAL A 94 1.25 11.90 -19.22
CA VAL A 94 0.73 12.15 -17.86
C VAL A 94 0.39 10.84 -17.15
N PHE A 95 -0.31 9.92 -17.80
CA PHE A 95 -0.71 8.65 -17.19
C PHE A 95 0.47 7.69 -17.01
N THR A 96 1.47 7.75 -17.89
CA THR A 96 2.71 6.97 -17.73
C THR A 96 3.50 7.46 -16.52
N GLU A 97 3.61 8.77 -16.31
CA GLU A 97 4.30 9.29 -15.13
C GLU A 97 3.54 8.99 -13.82
N ILE A 98 2.20 9.03 -13.84
CA ILE A 98 1.38 8.57 -12.70
C ILE A 98 1.58 7.08 -12.44
N ALA A 99 1.68 6.26 -13.49
CA ALA A 99 1.92 4.82 -13.39
C ALA A 99 3.27 4.53 -12.72
N GLU A 100 4.34 5.21 -13.15
CA GLU A 100 5.67 5.07 -12.59
C GLU A 100 5.70 5.44 -11.10
N ARG A 101 5.10 6.58 -10.72
CA ARG A 101 5.02 6.97 -9.29
C ARG A 101 4.16 6.02 -8.45
N MET A 102 3.15 5.38 -9.05
CA MET A 102 2.37 4.35 -8.35
C MET A 102 3.20 3.10 -8.08
N GLU A 103 4.18 2.75 -8.91
CA GLU A 103 5.09 1.64 -8.60
C GLU A 103 5.97 1.97 -7.39
N ASP A 104 6.43 3.23 -7.25
CA ASP A 104 7.16 3.69 -6.05
C ASP A 104 6.29 3.62 -4.77
N GLU A 105 4.98 3.84 -4.87
CA GLU A 105 4.07 3.66 -3.72
C GLU A 105 3.86 2.20 -3.31
N LEU A 106 4.14 1.27 -4.22
CA LEU A 106 3.96 -0.18 -4.03
C LEU A 106 5.26 -0.90 -3.66
N ASP A 107 6.39 -0.20 -3.56
CA ASP A 107 7.64 -0.78 -3.03
C ASP A 107 7.95 -0.21 -1.64
N PHE A 108 7.93 -1.07 -0.62
CA PHE A 108 8.25 -0.71 0.76
C PHE A 108 9.63 -1.23 1.21
N ARG A 109 10.47 -1.68 0.27
CA ARG A 109 11.84 -2.15 0.55
C ARG A 109 12.86 -1.03 0.66
#